data_AF-A0A8T3LN26-F1
#
_entry.id   AF-A0A8T3LN26-F1
#
_cell.length_a   1.000
_cell.length_b   1.000
_cell.length_c   1.000
_cell.angle_alpha   90.00
_cell.angle_beta   90.00
_cell.angle_gamma   90.00
#
_symmetry.space_group_name_H-M   'P 1'
#
loop_
_entity.id
_entity.type
_entity.pdbx_description
1 polymer ?
#
loop_
_entity_poly.entity_id
_entity_poly.type
_entity_poly.pdbx_seq_one_letter_code
_entity_poly.pdbx_strand_id
1 'polypeptide(L)'
;MSEATVPVALDWPPATGSQSPVVRYELLMSANYGGYVAIPLPGSLARSVTLELAQQQSHRFVLRAVNAAGNVGAWARTGPLVAGVLHDGDPAIAADVSWSSQAAPQFLRGVTQRSKVGGSVLSVTVTGERVAWLGAKGPNRGSAEVLVDGTLVTTVDTAAAAVQPRQVLFQRRFDVPGTHTLEIRHLDDPVGSRVDVDGFLVVRAGGPDPVLVGAGDIASCDRTTDSATATLLDGVVGTVITTGDLAYDRGTAAEFAACYAPTWGRVKSRTRPTPGNHEYYTTAAAGYFGYFGSAAGAPDKGWYAYDLGTWRIYALNSNCAAVGGCDEGSPQLAWLRADLAARPRACVAAYWHHPRFSSGPHGNNMDVAPLFAELHAAGADVVMTGHDHDYERFALQSPSGEADASTGVRQFVVGTGGNGLYPWGTFKPNSEIRQNTSFGVLELTMRSGAYDWRFLPVAGGMFTDSGTATCH
;
A
#
# COMPACT_ATOMS: atom_id res chain seq x y z
N MET A 1 8.66 1.83 -25.00
CA MET A 1 8.84 1.27 -23.65
C MET A 1 10.15 1.80 -23.07
N SER A 2 10.04 2.46 -21.92
CA SER A 2 11.18 2.92 -21.11
C SER A 2 11.56 1.86 -20.09
N GLU A 3 12.75 1.94 -19.49
CA GLU A 3 13.11 1.04 -18.38
C GLU A 3 12.36 1.36 -17.07
N ALA A 4 11.64 2.48 -17.00
CA ALA A 4 10.94 2.91 -15.78
C ALA A 4 9.47 2.46 -15.74
N THR A 5 8.87 2.14 -16.89
CA THR A 5 7.42 1.94 -17.03
C THR A 5 7.05 0.72 -17.86
N VAL A 6 5.89 0.14 -17.56
CA VAL A 6 5.27 -0.94 -18.35
C VAL A 6 3.97 -0.41 -18.98
N PRO A 7 3.78 -0.55 -20.30
CA PRO A 7 2.50 -0.24 -20.93
C PRO A 7 1.46 -1.29 -20.53
N VAL A 8 0.41 -0.87 -19.84
CA VAL A 8 -0.71 -1.72 -19.43
C VAL A 8 -1.99 -1.21 -20.07
N ALA A 9 -2.62 -2.05 -20.88
CA ALA A 9 -3.96 -1.79 -21.39
C ALA A 9 -5.00 -2.12 -20.32
N LEU A 10 -5.80 -1.12 -19.95
CA LEU A 10 -7.01 -1.28 -19.17
C LEU A 10 -8.20 -1.26 -20.11
N ASP A 11 -9.10 -2.22 -19.94
CA ASP A 11 -10.31 -2.39 -20.73
C ASP A 11 -11.50 -2.66 -19.81
N TRP A 12 -12.70 -2.25 -20.24
CA TRP A 12 -13.93 -2.48 -19.48
C TRP A 12 -15.16 -2.70 -20.38
N PRO A 13 -16.14 -3.50 -19.91
CA PRO A 13 -17.39 -3.69 -20.63
C PRO A 13 -18.23 -2.40 -20.63
N PRO A 14 -19.24 -2.29 -21.52
CA PRO A 14 -20.24 -1.23 -21.43
C PRO A 14 -20.92 -1.21 -20.06
N ALA A 15 -21.23 -0.03 -19.54
CA ALA A 15 -22.05 0.07 -18.34
C ALA A 15 -23.47 -0.47 -18.60
N THR A 16 -24.01 -1.16 -17.61
CA THR A 16 -25.34 -1.79 -17.65
C THR A 16 -26.30 -1.08 -16.69
N GLY A 17 -27.60 -1.33 -16.83
CA GLY A 17 -28.62 -0.86 -15.86
C GLY A 17 -29.06 0.60 -15.99
N SER A 18 -28.59 1.35 -17.00
CA SER A 18 -29.06 2.71 -17.25
C SER A 18 -30.23 2.73 -18.25
N GLN A 19 -31.30 3.46 -17.91
CA GLN A 19 -32.43 3.74 -18.82
C GLN A 19 -32.14 4.87 -19.83
N SER A 20 -31.02 5.58 -19.66
CA SER A 20 -30.54 6.61 -20.59
C SER A 20 -29.15 6.25 -21.14
N PRO A 21 -28.80 6.67 -22.36
CA PRO A 21 -27.51 6.30 -22.95
C PRO A 21 -26.34 6.87 -22.14
N VAL A 22 -25.27 6.09 -22.01
CA VAL A 22 -24.00 6.56 -21.43
C VAL A 22 -23.40 7.61 -22.36
N VAL A 23 -22.91 8.72 -21.79
CA VAL A 23 -22.27 9.81 -22.54
C VAL A 23 -20.79 9.97 -22.19
N ARG A 24 -20.36 9.54 -21.00
CA ARG A 24 -18.93 9.46 -20.66
C ARG A 24 -18.59 8.41 -19.61
N TYR A 25 -17.32 8.00 -19.59
CA TYR A 25 -16.68 7.30 -18.49
C TYR A 25 -15.72 8.22 -17.74
N GLU A 26 -15.56 7.97 -16.45
CA GLU A 26 -14.58 8.64 -15.59
C GLU A 26 -13.68 7.55 -14.98
N LEU A 27 -12.37 7.67 -15.18
CA LEU A 27 -11.34 6.76 -14.67
C LEU A 27 -10.44 7.52 -13.71
N LEU A 28 -10.16 6.96 -12.53
CA LEU A 28 -9.10 7.45 -11.65
C LEU A 28 -8.13 6.34 -11.29
N MET A 29 -6.89 6.73 -11.00
CA MET A 29 -5.80 5.87 -10.56
C MET A 29 -5.26 6.32 -9.21
N SER A 30 -4.98 5.38 -8.33
CA SER A 30 -4.20 5.58 -7.11
C SER A 30 -2.90 4.80 -7.24
N ALA A 31 -1.77 5.43 -6.90
CA ALA A 31 -0.46 4.79 -6.85
C ALA A 31 0.02 4.71 -5.39
N ASN A 32 0.61 3.58 -5.01
CA ASN A 32 1.12 3.28 -3.66
C ASN A 32 0.16 3.70 -2.55
N TYR A 33 -1.14 3.41 -2.75
CA TYR A 33 -2.22 3.68 -1.80
C TYR A 33 -2.47 5.18 -1.52
N GLY A 34 -1.90 6.09 -2.31
CA GLY A 34 -2.19 7.52 -2.25
C GLY A 34 -3.60 7.88 -2.77
N GLY A 35 -3.89 9.18 -2.79
CA GLY A 35 -5.14 9.71 -3.35
C GLY A 35 -5.38 9.28 -4.81
N TYR A 36 -6.65 9.22 -5.22
CA TYR A 36 -7.02 8.94 -6.61
C TYR A 36 -6.87 10.20 -7.47
N VAL A 37 -6.21 10.05 -8.62
CA VAL A 37 -6.01 11.10 -9.63
C VAL A 37 -6.75 10.72 -10.90
N ALA A 38 -7.42 11.68 -11.54
CA ALA A 38 -8.16 11.44 -12.77
C ALA A 38 -7.23 11.08 -13.94
N ILE A 39 -7.63 10.08 -14.71
CA ILE A 39 -6.92 9.62 -15.92
C ILE A 39 -7.70 10.12 -17.14
N PRO A 40 -7.08 10.95 -18.01
CA PRO A 40 -7.69 11.36 -19.26
C PRO A 40 -7.95 10.15 -20.16
N LEU A 41 -9.18 10.04 -20.68
CA LEU A 41 -9.55 9.02 -21.64
C LEU A 41 -9.41 9.54 -23.07
N PRO A 42 -9.06 8.68 -24.06
CA PRO A 42 -8.91 9.10 -25.46
C PRO A 42 -10.23 9.56 -26.12
N GLY A 43 -11.36 9.25 -25.49
CA GLY A 43 -12.68 9.79 -25.83
C GLY A 43 -13.64 9.55 -24.68
N SER A 44 -14.73 10.32 -24.62
CA SER A 44 -15.69 10.22 -23.51
C SER A 44 -16.30 8.82 -23.39
N LEU A 45 -16.54 8.15 -24.52
CA LEU A 45 -17.08 6.79 -24.58
C LEU A 45 -16.01 5.70 -24.75
N ALA A 46 -14.73 6.03 -24.59
CA ALA A 46 -13.66 5.05 -24.67
C ALA A 46 -13.89 3.93 -23.65
N ARG A 47 -13.63 2.69 -24.09
CA ARG A 47 -13.72 1.48 -23.25
C ARG A 47 -12.37 0.86 -22.95
N SER A 48 -11.31 1.55 -23.34
CA SER A 48 -9.95 1.16 -23.04
C SER A 48 -9.02 2.37 -23.02
N VAL A 49 -7.93 2.22 -22.28
CA VAL A 49 -6.80 3.14 -22.27
C VAL A 49 -5.53 2.35 -21.99
N THR A 50 -4.43 2.71 -22.65
CA THR A 50 -3.11 2.17 -22.32
C THR A 50 -2.37 3.18 -21.47
N LEU A 51 -1.86 2.74 -20.32
CA LEU A 51 -1.13 3.57 -19.37
C LEU A 51 0.28 3.05 -19.19
N GLU A 52 1.24 3.96 -19.08
CA GLU A 52 2.62 3.64 -18.69
C GLU A 52 2.67 3.58 -17.16
N LEU A 53 2.60 2.38 -16.59
CA LEU A 53 2.64 2.18 -15.13
C LEU A 53 4.08 2.09 -14.65
N ALA A 54 4.41 2.80 -13.58
CA ALA A 54 5.72 2.70 -12.97
C ALA A 54 5.99 1.25 -12.50
N GLN A 55 7.18 0.73 -12.79
CA GLN A 55 7.55 -0.60 -12.33
C GLN A 55 7.58 -0.69 -10.80
N GLN A 56 7.20 -1.86 -10.26
CA GLN A 56 7.26 -2.15 -8.81
C GLN A 56 6.48 -1.16 -7.93
N GLN A 57 5.48 -0.45 -8.48
CA GLN A 57 4.54 0.36 -7.72
C GLN A 57 3.14 -0.25 -7.75
N SER A 58 2.42 -0.13 -6.64
CA SER A 58 1.04 -0.58 -6.57
C SER A 58 0.11 0.43 -7.25
N HIS A 59 -0.72 -0.02 -8.18
CA HIS A 59 -1.70 0.81 -8.86
C HIS A 59 -3.10 0.26 -8.61
N ARG A 60 -4.07 1.13 -8.31
CA ARG A 60 -5.49 0.79 -8.21
C ARG A 60 -6.28 1.70 -9.13
N PHE A 61 -7.30 1.16 -9.78
CA PHE A 61 -8.16 1.92 -10.69
C PHE A 61 -9.60 1.91 -10.20
N VAL A 62 -10.28 3.04 -10.38
CA VAL A 62 -11.73 3.14 -10.24
C VAL A 62 -12.35 3.70 -11.50
N LEU A 63 -13.48 3.15 -11.90
CA LEU A 63 -14.20 3.53 -13.11
C LEU A 63 -15.69 3.72 -12.79
N ARG A 64 -16.32 4.74 -13.37
CA ARG A 64 -17.78 4.86 -13.39
C ARG A 64 -18.27 5.46 -14.71
N ALA A 65 -19.55 5.28 -14.99
CA ALA A 65 -20.22 5.85 -16.15
C ALA A 65 -21.15 7.00 -15.75
N VAL A 66 -21.36 7.93 -16.68
CA VAL A 66 -22.34 9.02 -16.58
C VAL A 66 -23.24 8.98 -17.80
N ASN A 67 -24.56 9.05 -17.59
CA ASN A 67 -25.55 8.99 -18.66
C ASN A 67 -26.04 10.38 -19.12
N ALA A 68 -26.78 10.42 -20.22
CA ALA A 68 -27.29 11.66 -20.82
C ALA A 68 -28.27 12.43 -19.92
N ALA A 69 -28.91 11.76 -18.95
CA ALA A 69 -29.77 12.39 -17.95
C ALA A 69 -28.97 12.99 -16.78
N GLY A 70 -27.64 12.85 -16.76
CA GLY A 70 -26.76 13.33 -15.69
C GLY A 70 -26.60 12.35 -14.52
N ASN A 71 -27.19 11.16 -14.58
CA ASN A 71 -27.05 10.16 -13.53
C ASN A 71 -25.63 9.58 -13.55
N VAL A 72 -25.05 9.41 -12.36
CA VAL A 72 -23.69 8.93 -12.16
C VAL A 72 -23.74 7.54 -11.54
N GLY A 73 -23.07 6.58 -12.18
CA GLY A 73 -22.98 5.20 -11.68
C GLY A 73 -22.08 5.05 -10.46
N ALA A 74 -22.22 3.94 -9.76
CA ALA A 74 -21.30 3.54 -8.69
C ALA A 74 -19.90 3.28 -9.25
N TRP A 75 -18.88 3.45 -8.40
CA TRP A 75 -17.50 3.11 -8.74
C TRP A 75 -17.29 1.60 -8.82
N ALA A 76 -16.93 1.09 -10.00
CA ALA A 76 -16.23 -0.17 -10.14
C ALA A 76 -14.75 0.01 -9.76
N ARG A 77 -14.10 -1.01 -9.22
CA ARG A 77 -12.76 -0.89 -8.62
C ARG A 77 -11.92 -2.14 -8.86
N THR A 78 -10.65 -1.95 -9.19
CA THR A 78 -9.68 -3.05 -9.27
C THR A 78 -9.08 -3.34 -7.89
N GLY A 79 -8.52 -4.55 -7.72
CA GLY A 79 -7.48 -4.77 -6.70
C GLY A 79 -6.20 -3.99 -7.00
N PRO A 80 -5.22 -3.98 -6.08
CA PRO A 80 -3.88 -3.44 -6.36
C PRO A 80 -3.16 -4.28 -7.40
N LEU A 81 -2.58 -3.61 -8.40
CA LEU A 81 -1.84 -4.21 -9.50
C LEU A 81 -0.40 -3.69 -9.50
N VAL A 82 0.56 -4.56 -9.72
CA VAL A 82 1.95 -4.20 -10.03
C VAL A 82 2.28 -4.68 -11.42
N ALA A 83 2.86 -3.78 -12.20
CA ALA A 83 3.50 -4.13 -13.45
C ALA A 83 5.01 -4.23 -13.23
N GLY A 84 5.64 -5.21 -13.88
CA GLY A 84 7.08 -5.42 -13.83
C GLY A 84 7.61 -6.04 -15.10
N VAL A 85 8.93 -5.98 -15.24
CA VAL A 85 9.68 -6.54 -16.37
C VAL A 85 10.68 -7.56 -15.84
N LEU A 86 10.64 -8.77 -16.39
CA LEU A 86 11.68 -9.80 -16.25
C LEU A 86 12.54 -9.77 -17.51
N HIS A 87 13.85 -9.90 -17.39
CA HIS A 87 14.78 -9.85 -18.52
C HIS A 87 15.93 -10.83 -18.29
N ASP A 88 16.89 -10.85 -19.22
CA ASP A 88 18.06 -11.73 -19.13
C ASP A 88 18.76 -11.69 -17.75
N GLY A 89 19.06 -12.87 -17.20
CA GLY A 89 19.65 -13.06 -15.87
C GLY A 89 18.66 -13.07 -14.69
N ASP A 90 17.37 -12.83 -14.93
CA ASP A 90 16.35 -12.98 -13.89
C ASP A 90 16.19 -14.46 -13.49
N PRO A 91 16.20 -14.82 -12.19
CA PRO A 91 16.09 -16.21 -11.74
C PRO A 91 14.77 -16.89 -12.12
N ALA A 92 13.73 -16.13 -12.47
CA ALA A 92 12.49 -16.67 -12.99
C ALA A 92 12.62 -17.23 -14.41
N ILE A 93 13.65 -16.83 -15.17
CA ILE A 93 13.89 -17.27 -16.54
C ILE A 93 14.90 -18.41 -16.54
N ALA A 94 14.47 -19.58 -17.02
CA ALA A 94 15.32 -20.74 -17.20
C ALA A 94 15.43 -21.07 -18.70
N ALA A 95 16.63 -20.96 -19.24
CA ALA A 95 16.93 -21.24 -20.64
C ALA A 95 17.83 -22.47 -20.75
N ASP A 96 17.60 -23.33 -21.75
CA ASP A 96 18.51 -24.43 -22.02
C ASP A 96 19.85 -23.94 -22.62
N VAL A 97 20.82 -24.86 -22.76
CA VAL A 97 22.18 -24.56 -23.23
C VAL A 97 22.26 -24.01 -24.66
N SER A 98 21.18 -24.09 -25.44
CA SER A 98 21.11 -23.60 -26.82
C SER A 98 20.71 -22.12 -26.90
N TRP A 99 20.23 -21.56 -25.78
CA TRP A 99 19.98 -20.14 -25.62
C TRP A 99 21.22 -19.43 -25.09
N SER A 100 21.50 -18.24 -25.64
CA SER A 100 22.62 -17.43 -25.21
C SER A 100 22.26 -15.95 -25.14
N SER A 101 22.78 -15.27 -24.11
CA SER A 101 22.73 -13.82 -23.97
C SER A 101 23.55 -13.15 -25.07
N GLN A 102 22.98 -12.14 -25.73
CA GLN A 102 23.62 -11.40 -26.81
C GLN A 102 23.50 -9.90 -26.56
N ALA A 103 24.62 -9.18 -26.68
CA ALA A 103 24.62 -7.73 -26.61
C ALA A 103 23.81 -7.14 -27.79
N ALA A 104 22.82 -6.32 -27.46
CA ALA A 104 21.88 -5.73 -28.42
C ALA A 104 21.29 -4.42 -27.84
N PRO A 105 21.93 -3.25 -28.08
CA PRO A 105 21.57 -1.98 -27.44
C PRO A 105 20.11 -1.54 -27.61
N GLN A 106 19.45 -2.02 -28.67
CA GLN A 106 18.04 -1.72 -28.97
C GLN A 106 17.03 -2.52 -28.11
N PHE A 107 17.49 -3.49 -27.32
CA PHE A 107 16.67 -4.32 -26.42
C PHE A 107 16.67 -3.75 -24.99
N LEU A 108 15.88 -4.32 -24.09
CA LEU A 108 15.86 -3.94 -22.68
C LEU A 108 17.22 -4.24 -22.05
N ARG A 109 17.76 -3.28 -21.28
CA ARG A 109 19.11 -3.37 -20.68
C ARG A 109 20.24 -3.67 -21.68
N GLY A 110 19.99 -3.46 -22.98
CA GLY A 110 20.96 -3.69 -24.04
C GLY A 110 21.32 -5.16 -24.28
N VAL A 111 20.50 -6.12 -23.84
CA VAL A 111 20.76 -7.56 -23.98
C VAL A 111 19.48 -8.29 -24.41
N THR A 112 19.64 -9.41 -25.13
CA THR A 112 18.54 -10.34 -25.46
C THR A 112 19.01 -11.78 -25.31
N GLN A 113 18.12 -12.67 -24.88
CA GLN A 113 18.30 -14.11 -25.03
C GLN A 113 17.98 -14.54 -26.47
N ARG A 114 18.79 -15.43 -27.05
CA ARG A 114 18.60 -15.91 -28.43
C ARG A 114 18.91 -17.39 -28.54
N SER A 115 18.12 -18.10 -29.35
CA SER A 115 18.47 -19.41 -29.90
C SER A 115 18.34 -19.46 -31.43
N LYS A 116 19.22 -20.24 -32.07
CA LYS A 116 19.16 -20.63 -33.49
C LYS A 116 18.88 -22.12 -33.68
N VAL A 117 18.73 -22.86 -32.58
CA VAL A 117 18.58 -24.31 -32.58
C VAL A 117 17.09 -24.61 -32.48
N GLY A 118 16.52 -25.29 -33.47
CA GLY A 118 15.13 -25.72 -33.37
C GLY A 118 14.97 -26.77 -32.27
N GLY A 119 13.80 -26.79 -31.63
CA GLY A 119 13.53 -27.58 -30.43
C GLY A 119 14.04 -26.99 -29.13
N SER A 120 14.90 -25.95 -29.14
CA SER A 120 15.38 -25.31 -27.91
C SER A 120 14.25 -24.61 -27.15
N VAL A 121 14.32 -24.62 -25.82
CA VAL A 121 13.29 -24.09 -24.92
C VAL A 121 13.89 -23.04 -23.98
N LEU A 122 13.18 -21.93 -23.85
CA LEU A 122 13.34 -20.97 -22.77
C LEU A 122 12.01 -20.84 -22.03
N SER A 123 12.05 -20.97 -20.72
CA SER A 123 10.88 -20.89 -19.85
C SER A 123 10.97 -19.70 -18.90
N VAL A 124 9.82 -19.17 -18.49
CA VAL A 124 9.71 -18.22 -17.39
C VAL A 124 8.62 -18.66 -16.42
N THR A 125 8.93 -18.62 -15.12
CA THR A 125 7.95 -18.84 -14.06
C THR A 125 7.47 -17.50 -13.52
N VAL A 126 6.18 -17.23 -13.60
CA VAL A 126 5.59 -15.96 -13.17
C VAL A 126 4.49 -16.20 -12.16
N THR A 127 4.42 -15.39 -11.11
CA THR A 127 3.23 -15.30 -10.25
C THR A 127 2.48 -14.04 -10.62
N GLY A 128 1.28 -14.17 -11.18
CA GLY A 128 0.52 -13.01 -11.62
C GLY A 128 -0.79 -13.33 -12.34
N GLU A 129 -1.40 -12.29 -12.90
CA GLU A 129 -2.68 -12.39 -13.63
C GLU A 129 -2.48 -12.29 -15.14
N ARG A 130 -1.39 -11.65 -15.59
CA ARG A 130 -1.06 -11.47 -16.99
C ARG A 130 0.43 -11.59 -17.22
N VAL A 131 0.80 -12.17 -18.36
CA VAL A 131 2.18 -12.23 -18.86
C VAL A 131 2.21 -11.85 -20.33
N ALA A 132 3.29 -11.21 -20.77
CA ALA A 132 3.57 -11.00 -22.17
C ALA A 132 5.04 -11.30 -22.47
N TRP A 133 5.29 -11.92 -23.62
CA TRP A 133 6.63 -12.14 -24.16
C TRP A 133 7.03 -10.96 -25.03
N LEU A 134 8.15 -10.32 -24.68
CA LEU A 134 8.83 -9.33 -25.49
C LEU A 134 9.96 -9.97 -26.29
N GLY A 135 10.03 -9.63 -27.56
CA GLY A 135 11.12 -10.06 -28.44
C GLY A 135 11.27 -9.15 -29.64
N ALA A 136 11.85 -9.69 -30.71
CA ALA A 136 12.04 -8.96 -31.96
C ALA A 136 11.44 -9.71 -33.14
N LYS A 137 10.84 -8.94 -34.05
CA LYS A 137 10.54 -9.42 -35.40
C LYS A 137 11.68 -9.06 -36.36
N GLY A 138 11.85 -9.81 -37.45
CA GLY A 138 12.85 -9.47 -38.47
C GLY A 138 13.08 -10.53 -39.55
N PRO A 139 13.93 -10.25 -40.55
CA PRO A 139 14.01 -11.06 -41.77
C PRO A 139 14.69 -12.42 -41.59
N ASN A 140 15.39 -12.62 -40.48
CA ASN A 140 16.03 -13.88 -40.09
C ASN A 140 15.44 -14.42 -38.77
N ARG A 141 14.19 -14.09 -38.47
CA ARG A 141 13.50 -14.60 -37.30
C ARG A 141 12.54 -15.70 -37.68
N GLY A 142 12.57 -16.77 -36.90
CA GLY A 142 11.74 -17.95 -37.11
C GLY A 142 10.41 -17.84 -36.38
N SER A 143 9.91 -18.99 -35.97
CA SER A 143 8.68 -19.20 -35.26
C SER A 143 8.96 -19.88 -33.92
N ALA A 144 8.11 -19.62 -32.93
CA ALA A 144 8.16 -20.33 -31.66
C ALA A 144 6.79 -20.85 -31.27
N GLU A 145 6.74 -22.08 -30.76
CA GLU A 145 5.64 -22.53 -29.94
C GLU A 145 5.66 -21.80 -28.60
N VAL A 146 4.47 -21.41 -28.15
CA VAL A 146 4.24 -20.83 -26.83
C VAL A 146 3.36 -21.78 -26.05
N LEU A 147 3.93 -22.39 -25.01
CA LEU A 147 3.22 -23.26 -24.10
C LEU A 147 2.98 -22.53 -22.78
N VAL A 148 1.79 -22.73 -22.20
CA VAL A 148 1.43 -22.24 -20.87
C VAL A 148 1.12 -23.46 -20.01
N ASP A 149 1.81 -23.58 -18.88
CA ASP A 149 1.67 -24.70 -17.93
C ASP A 149 1.77 -26.06 -18.64
N GLY A 150 2.76 -26.18 -19.53
CA GLY A 150 3.02 -27.38 -20.34
C GLY A 150 2.05 -27.62 -21.50
N THR A 151 1.02 -26.79 -21.67
CA THR A 151 0.03 -26.93 -22.75
C THR A 151 0.32 -25.96 -23.89
N LEU A 152 0.41 -26.46 -25.12
CA LEU A 152 0.58 -25.61 -26.31
C LEU A 152 -0.63 -24.67 -26.47
N VAL A 153 -0.37 -23.35 -26.46
CA VAL A 153 -1.40 -22.33 -26.64
C VAL A 153 -1.42 -21.81 -28.07
N THR A 154 -0.25 -21.53 -28.65
CA THR A 154 -0.14 -21.00 -30.01
C THR A 154 1.27 -21.18 -30.57
N THR A 155 1.41 -21.01 -31.88
CA THR A 155 2.70 -20.73 -32.54
C THR A 155 2.75 -19.26 -32.94
N VAL A 156 3.90 -18.62 -32.76
CA VAL A 156 4.13 -17.20 -33.10
C VAL A 156 5.17 -17.11 -34.20
N ASP A 157 4.80 -16.58 -35.36
CA ASP A 157 5.73 -16.22 -36.43
C ASP A 157 6.33 -14.83 -36.16
N THR A 158 7.66 -14.79 -36.05
CA THR A 158 8.41 -13.57 -35.76
C THR A 158 9.09 -12.97 -37.00
N ALA A 159 8.83 -13.51 -38.20
CA ALA A 159 9.33 -12.94 -39.44
C ALA A 159 8.79 -11.52 -39.72
N ALA A 160 9.64 -10.66 -40.26
CA ALA A 160 9.28 -9.33 -40.77
C ALA A 160 10.34 -8.82 -41.77
N ALA A 161 9.98 -7.88 -42.64
CA ALA A 161 10.91 -7.33 -43.63
C ALA A 161 12.11 -6.57 -43.03
N ALA A 162 11.93 -5.97 -41.84
CA ALA A 162 12.95 -5.23 -41.12
C ALA A 162 12.99 -5.64 -39.65
N VAL A 163 14.14 -5.44 -39.00
CA VAL A 163 14.28 -5.72 -37.56
C VAL A 163 13.44 -4.72 -36.76
N GLN A 164 12.54 -5.25 -35.94
CA GLN A 164 11.65 -4.50 -35.06
C GLN A 164 11.86 -5.00 -33.63
N PRO A 165 12.65 -4.30 -32.79
CA PRO A 165 12.88 -4.71 -31.40
C PRO A 165 11.69 -4.37 -30.49
N ARG A 166 11.67 -4.92 -29.27
CA ARG A 166 10.71 -4.60 -28.19
C ARG A 166 9.24 -4.79 -28.59
N GLN A 167 8.96 -5.84 -29.36
CA GLN A 167 7.59 -6.18 -29.77
C GLN A 167 6.95 -7.12 -28.76
N VAL A 168 5.68 -6.88 -28.42
CA VAL A 168 4.86 -7.86 -27.71
C VAL A 168 4.50 -8.97 -28.70
N LEU A 169 5.21 -10.09 -28.62
CA LEU A 169 5.05 -11.22 -29.53
C LEU A 169 3.91 -12.15 -29.09
N PHE A 170 3.67 -12.22 -27.79
CA PHE A 170 2.58 -12.96 -27.19
C PHE A 170 2.12 -12.29 -25.89
N GLN A 171 0.83 -12.41 -25.56
CA GLN A 171 0.30 -12.01 -24.26
C GLN A 171 -0.82 -12.96 -23.82
N ARG A 172 -0.93 -13.19 -22.51
CA ARG A 172 -1.96 -14.04 -21.91
C ARG A 172 -2.48 -13.40 -20.63
N ARG A 173 -3.80 -13.48 -20.45
CA ARG A 173 -4.46 -13.34 -19.15
C ARG A 173 -4.76 -14.75 -18.63
N PHE A 174 -4.46 -14.99 -17.35
CA PHE A 174 -4.78 -16.26 -16.70
C PHE A 174 -6.19 -16.21 -16.13
N ASP A 175 -6.92 -17.32 -16.24
CA ASP A 175 -8.29 -17.45 -15.74
C ASP A 175 -8.31 -17.53 -14.20
N VAL A 176 -7.24 -18.09 -13.62
CA VAL A 176 -6.99 -18.16 -12.18
C VAL A 176 -5.66 -17.45 -11.90
N PRO A 177 -5.62 -16.42 -11.04
CA PRO A 177 -4.35 -15.83 -10.61
C PRO A 177 -3.50 -16.85 -9.86
N GLY A 178 -2.21 -16.91 -10.16
CA GLY A 178 -1.31 -17.87 -9.52
C GLY A 178 0.07 -17.90 -10.14
N THR A 179 0.82 -18.95 -9.81
CA THR A 179 2.11 -19.23 -10.44
C THR A 179 1.87 -20.03 -11.71
N HIS A 180 2.43 -19.55 -12.82
CA HIS A 180 2.33 -20.14 -14.15
C HIS A 180 3.70 -20.21 -14.80
N THR A 181 3.86 -21.16 -15.71
CA THR A 181 5.06 -21.28 -16.56
C THR A 181 4.70 -20.95 -17.99
N LEU A 182 5.48 -20.07 -18.61
CA LEU A 182 5.42 -19.81 -20.05
C LEU A 182 6.70 -20.36 -20.70
N GLU A 183 6.54 -21.28 -21.65
CA GLU A 183 7.66 -21.83 -22.44
C GLU A 183 7.63 -21.27 -23.86
N ILE A 184 8.77 -20.77 -24.31
CA ILE A 184 9.05 -20.34 -25.67
C ILE A 184 9.94 -21.41 -26.29
N ARG A 185 9.37 -22.23 -27.17
CA ARG A 185 10.08 -23.30 -27.88
C ARG A 185 10.31 -22.92 -29.32
N HIS A 186 11.57 -22.73 -29.71
CA HIS A 186 11.94 -22.42 -31.08
C HIS A 186 11.61 -23.61 -31.99
N LEU A 187 11.00 -23.37 -33.15
CA LEU A 187 10.72 -24.41 -34.13
C LEU A 187 11.92 -24.69 -35.05
N ASP A 188 11.89 -25.84 -35.73
CA ASP A 188 12.86 -26.21 -36.78
C ASP A 188 12.58 -25.41 -38.07
N ASP A 189 12.81 -24.11 -38.01
CA ASP A 189 12.70 -23.17 -39.12
C ASP A 189 13.87 -23.28 -40.12
N PRO A 190 13.82 -22.62 -41.30
CA PRO A 190 14.91 -22.63 -42.26
C PRO A 190 16.27 -22.30 -41.63
N VAL A 191 17.30 -23.04 -42.04
CA VAL A 191 18.67 -22.94 -41.50
C VAL A 191 19.13 -21.48 -41.38
N GLY A 192 19.45 -21.07 -40.16
CA GLY A 192 19.95 -19.72 -39.84
C GLY A 192 18.91 -18.74 -39.29
N SER A 193 17.64 -19.14 -39.22
CA SER A 193 16.61 -18.45 -38.45
C SER A 193 16.94 -18.47 -36.94
N ARG A 194 16.27 -17.60 -36.19
CA ARG A 194 16.43 -17.51 -34.74
C ARG A 194 15.18 -16.97 -34.07
N VAL A 195 15.05 -17.21 -32.77
CA VAL A 195 14.07 -16.55 -31.91
C VAL A 195 14.82 -15.74 -30.86
N ASP A 196 14.34 -14.52 -30.60
CA ASP A 196 14.88 -13.64 -29.56
C ASP A 196 13.82 -13.45 -28.44
N VAL A 197 14.26 -13.55 -27.18
CA VAL A 197 13.51 -13.16 -25.99
C VAL A 197 14.22 -11.94 -25.38
N ASP A 198 13.58 -10.79 -25.48
CA ASP A 198 14.00 -9.53 -24.84
C ASP A 198 13.71 -9.58 -23.33
N GLY A 199 12.54 -10.12 -23.00
CA GLY A 199 12.09 -10.28 -21.63
C GLY A 199 10.61 -10.61 -21.57
N PHE A 200 10.04 -10.49 -20.37
CA PHE A 200 8.63 -10.71 -20.11
C PHE A 200 8.05 -9.53 -19.34
N LEU A 201 6.86 -9.07 -19.73
CA LEU A 201 6.06 -8.15 -18.94
C LEU A 201 5.12 -8.97 -18.07
N VAL A 202 5.03 -8.64 -16.79
CA VAL A 202 4.14 -9.31 -15.85
C VAL A 202 3.25 -8.28 -15.17
N VAL A 203 1.95 -8.54 -15.14
CA VAL A 203 1.02 -7.83 -14.26
C VAL A 203 0.53 -8.80 -13.21
N ARG A 204 0.77 -8.48 -11.95
CA ARG A 204 0.37 -9.29 -10.80
C ARG A 204 -0.54 -8.50 -9.86
N ALA A 205 -1.40 -9.21 -9.16
CA ALA A 205 -2.01 -8.67 -7.97
C ALA A 205 -0.91 -8.45 -6.91
N GLY A 206 -0.89 -7.27 -6.27
CA GLY A 206 0.00 -6.99 -5.13
C GLY A 206 1.22 -6.10 -5.44
N GLY A 207 1.34 -5.03 -4.62
CA GLY A 207 2.40 -3.99 -4.52
C GLY A 207 3.74 -4.47 -3.95
N PRO A 208 4.78 -3.62 -3.88
CA PRO A 208 5.69 -3.69 -2.73
C PRO A 208 4.84 -3.63 -1.45
N ASP A 209 5.31 -4.30 -0.39
CA ASP A 209 4.55 -4.36 0.86
C ASP A 209 4.21 -2.94 1.32
N PRO A 210 2.92 -2.64 1.56
CA PRO A 210 2.51 -1.29 1.91
C PRO A 210 3.21 -0.81 3.18
N VAL A 211 3.48 0.49 3.27
CA VAL A 211 4.06 1.09 4.46
C VAL A 211 3.04 1.96 5.18
N LEU A 212 2.94 1.80 6.51
CA LEU A 212 2.43 2.82 7.42
C LEU A 212 3.60 3.58 8.02
N VAL A 213 3.52 4.90 8.12
CA VAL A 213 4.53 5.70 8.81
C VAL A 213 3.87 6.83 9.59
N GLY A 214 4.27 7.08 10.83
CA GLY A 214 3.62 8.13 11.61
C GLY A 214 4.07 8.28 13.04
N ALA A 215 3.47 9.27 13.69
CA ALA A 215 3.61 9.61 15.11
C ALA A 215 2.37 10.41 15.54
N GLY A 216 2.22 10.65 16.84
CA GLY A 216 1.27 11.57 17.44
C GLY A 216 1.98 12.73 18.11
N ASP A 217 1.21 13.65 18.70
CA ASP A 217 1.74 14.71 19.56
C ASP A 217 2.71 15.63 18.79
N ILE A 218 2.19 16.22 17.70
CA ILE A 218 2.99 16.68 16.56
C ILE A 218 3.36 18.16 16.65
N ALA A 219 2.47 19.05 16.20
CA ALA A 219 2.85 20.41 15.83
C ALA A 219 2.41 21.42 16.89
N SER A 220 3.34 22.27 17.30
CA SER A 220 3.08 23.48 18.08
C SER A 220 3.68 24.68 17.38
N CYS A 221 3.00 25.83 17.45
CA CYS A 221 3.39 27.05 16.75
C CYS A 221 4.71 27.66 17.23
N ASP A 222 5.17 27.27 18.42
CA ASP A 222 6.37 27.78 19.09
C ASP A 222 7.58 26.83 18.98
N ARG A 223 7.47 25.76 18.18
CA ARG A 223 8.49 24.70 18.05
C ARG A 223 8.81 24.41 16.59
N THR A 224 9.95 23.78 16.35
CA THR A 224 10.42 23.35 15.02
C THR A 224 10.73 21.85 14.93
N THR A 225 10.59 21.13 16.04
CA THR A 225 10.80 19.68 16.15
C THR A 225 9.83 18.88 15.27
N ASP A 226 8.63 19.41 15.06
CA ASP A 226 7.63 18.89 14.13
C ASP A 226 8.06 19.00 12.65
N SER A 227 8.81 20.03 12.29
CA SER A 227 9.40 20.19 10.96
C SER A 227 10.48 19.12 10.70
N ALA A 228 11.25 18.76 11.73
CA ALA A 228 12.27 17.72 11.64
C ALA A 228 11.64 16.33 11.44
N THR A 229 10.57 16.00 12.18
CA THR A 229 9.84 14.74 11.96
C THR A 229 9.08 14.73 10.63
N ALA A 230 8.49 15.86 10.22
CA ALA A 230 7.85 15.99 8.90
C ALA A 230 8.82 15.71 7.75
N THR A 231 10.09 16.11 7.89
CA THR A 231 11.14 15.87 6.87
C THR A 231 11.44 14.39 6.69
N LEU A 232 11.34 13.58 7.75
CA LEU A 232 11.51 12.11 7.64
C LEU A 232 10.48 11.50 6.70
N LEU A 233 9.26 12.03 6.70
CA LEU A 233 8.16 11.53 5.87
C LEU A 233 8.44 11.73 4.38
N ASP A 234 9.20 12.76 3.99
CA ASP A 234 9.54 13.02 2.57
C ASP A 234 10.36 11.87 1.95
N GLY A 235 11.13 11.14 2.77
CA GLY A 235 11.92 9.98 2.36
C GLY A 235 11.17 8.64 2.39
N VAL A 236 9.92 8.61 2.87
CA VAL A 236 9.13 7.38 3.05
C VAL A 236 7.90 7.39 2.16
N VAL A 237 7.91 6.52 1.14
CA VAL A 237 6.76 6.28 0.27
C VAL A 237 5.80 5.32 0.98
N GLY A 238 4.72 5.85 1.54
CA GLY A 238 3.74 5.07 2.29
C GLY A 238 2.52 5.89 2.72
N THR A 239 1.58 5.24 3.40
CA THR A 239 0.44 5.90 4.05
C THR A 239 0.92 6.53 5.36
N VAL A 240 0.72 7.83 5.50
CA VAL A 240 1.03 8.53 6.75
C VAL A 240 -0.14 8.30 7.72
N ILE A 241 0.14 7.93 8.96
CA ILE A 241 -0.86 7.92 10.04
C ILE A 241 -0.51 8.97 11.07
N THR A 242 -1.53 9.41 11.82
CA THR A 242 -1.31 10.19 13.03
C THR A 242 -2.03 9.52 14.19
N THR A 243 -1.43 9.51 15.38
CA THR A 243 -2.02 8.95 16.61
C THR A 243 -2.57 10.06 17.52
N GLY A 244 -3.20 11.09 16.95
CA GLY A 244 -3.83 12.20 17.69
C GLY A 244 -2.90 13.33 18.12
N ASP A 245 -3.51 14.42 18.60
CA ASP A 245 -2.88 15.68 19.04
C ASP A 245 -1.97 16.29 17.97
N LEU A 246 -2.62 16.86 16.96
CA LEU A 246 -1.96 17.21 15.71
C LEU A 246 -1.53 18.67 15.69
N ALA A 247 -2.40 19.57 16.15
CA ALA A 247 -2.17 21.00 16.17
C ALA A 247 -2.43 21.56 17.57
N TYR A 248 -1.36 21.76 18.34
CA TYR A 248 -1.42 22.36 19.67
C TYR A 248 -1.72 23.86 19.60
N ASP A 249 -2.37 24.44 20.61
CA ASP A 249 -2.76 23.82 21.88
C ASP A 249 -4.19 23.28 21.89
N ARG A 250 -5.04 23.63 20.94
CA ARG A 250 -6.48 23.32 21.02
C ARG A 250 -7.09 22.74 19.75
N GLY A 251 -6.27 22.40 18.75
CA GLY A 251 -6.76 21.86 17.48
C GLY A 251 -7.69 22.81 16.72
N THR A 252 -7.54 24.13 16.91
CA THR A 252 -8.33 25.13 16.21
C THR A 252 -7.98 25.18 14.72
N ALA A 253 -8.90 25.67 13.88
CA ALA A 253 -8.61 25.88 12.47
C ALA A 253 -7.40 26.82 12.23
N ALA A 254 -7.18 27.78 13.13
CA ALA A 254 -6.04 28.67 13.08
C ALA A 254 -4.72 27.94 13.38
N GLU A 255 -4.68 27.08 14.40
CA GLU A 255 -3.49 26.27 14.73
C GLU A 255 -3.19 25.25 13.63
N PHE A 256 -4.22 24.61 13.06
CA PHE A 256 -4.04 23.75 11.89
C PHE A 256 -3.44 24.52 10.70
N ALA A 257 -3.93 25.74 10.42
CA ALA A 257 -3.46 26.54 9.30
C ALA A 257 -2.04 27.10 9.54
N ALA A 258 -1.72 27.53 10.75
CA ALA A 258 -0.48 28.22 11.07
C ALA A 258 0.67 27.27 11.42
N CYS A 259 0.38 26.08 11.97
CA CYS A 259 1.38 25.28 12.69
C CYS A 259 1.48 23.86 12.13
N TYR A 260 0.36 23.16 11.96
CA TYR A 260 0.38 21.83 11.35
C TYR A 260 0.54 21.88 9.82
N ALA A 261 -0.17 22.78 9.14
CA ALA A 261 -0.21 22.82 7.68
C ALA A 261 1.16 23.06 7.03
N PRO A 262 2.03 23.95 7.55
CA PRO A 262 3.36 24.17 6.99
C PRO A 262 4.31 22.98 7.11
N THR A 263 4.09 22.08 8.08
CA THR A 263 5.00 20.97 8.41
C THR A 263 4.44 19.63 7.91
N TRP A 264 3.68 18.92 8.76
CA TRP A 264 3.05 17.63 8.42
C TRP A 264 1.90 17.78 7.41
N GLY A 265 1.28 18.94 7.31
CA GLY A 265 0.25 19.20 6.30
C GLY A 265 0.72 19.07 4.85
N ARG A 266 2.04 19.14 4.59
CA ARG A 266 2.63 18.92 3.26
C ARG A 266 2.35 17.51 2.73
N VAL A 267 2.22 16.51 3.62
CA VAL A 267 1.92 15.11 3.26
C VAL A 267 0.44 14.73 3.43
N LYS A 268 -0.44 15.71 3.69
CA LYS A 268 -1.88 15.51 3.94
C LYS A 268 -2.59 14.64 2.90
N SER A 269 -2.18 14.70 1.63
CA SER A 269 -2.79 13.91 0.54
C SER A 269 -2.66 12.39 0.71
N ARG A 270 -1.74 11.93 1.57
CA ARG A 270 -1.52 10.52 1.92
C ARG A 270 -1.65 10.27 3.42
N THR A 271 -2.21 11.21 4.18
CA THR A 271 -2.44 11.08 5.63
C THR A 271 -3.79 10.46 5.92
N ARG A 272 -3.80 9.49 6.85
CA ARG A 272 -4.97 8.90 7.50
C ARG A 272 -4.94 9.32 8.97
N PRO A 273 -5.68 10.38 9.33
CA PRO A 273 -5.54 11.00 10.64
C PRO A 273 -6.43 10.33 11.70
N THR A 274 -6.05 10.45 12.97
CA THR A 274 -6.95 10.29 14.13
C THR A 274 -6.92 11.55 15.01
N PRO A 275 -8.00 11.86 15.75
CA PRO A 275 -8.01 12.97 16.69
C PRO A 275 -7.47 12.53 18.06
N GLY A 276 -6.77 13.43 18.74
CA GLY A 276 -6.43 13.34 20.15
C GLY A 276 -7.30 14.25 21.01
N ASN A 277 -6.99 14.36 22.30
CA ASN A 277 -7.79 15.19 23.22
C ASN A 277 -7.66 16.69 22.91
N HIS A 278 -6.53 17.13 22.36
CA HIS A 278 -6.34 18.54 22.00
C HIS A 278 -7.29 18.99 20.89
N GLU A 279 -7.65 18.11 19.96
CA GLU A 279 -8.64 18.43 18.92
C GLU A 279 -10.03 18.71 19.51
N TYR A 280 -10.40 18.06 20.61
CA TYR A 280 -11.69 18.21 21.29
C TYR A 280 -11.76 19.39 22.26
N TYR A 281 -10.70 20.19 22.40
CA TYR A 281 -10.80 21.51 23.03
C TYR A 281 -11.52 22.55 22.14
N THR A 282 -11.86 22.17 20.91
CA THR A 282 -12.87 22.84 20.10
C THR A 282 -14.18 22.05 20.08
N THR A 283 -15.30 22.75 19.95
CA THR A 283 -16.62 22.11 19.82
C THR A 283 -16.62 21.10 18.67
N ALA A 284 -16.94 19.85 18.99
CA ALA A 284 -17.00 18.73 18.04
C ALA A 284 -15.72 18.53 17.21
N ALA A 285 -14.55 18.93 17.72
CA ALA A 285 -13.29 18.88 16.98
C ALA A 285 -13.34 19.57 15.60
N ALA A 286 -14.02 20.72 15.52
CA ALA A 286 -14.30 21.41 14.26
C ALA A 286 -13.04 21.75 13.45
N GLY A 287 -11.91 22.07 14.08
CA GLY A 287 -10.65 22.33 13.37
C GLY A 287 -10.10 21.08 12.68
N TYR A 288 -10.12 19.93 13.36
CA TYR A 288 -9.68 18.64 12.83
C TYR A 288 -10.52 18.18 11.64
N PHE A 289 -11.85 18.13 11.81
CA PHE A 289 -12.74 17.70 10.73
C PHE A 289 -12.78 18.70 9.59
N GLY A 290 -12.71 20.00 9.89
CA GLY A 290 -12.60 21.04 8.87
C GLY A 290 -11.31 20.95 8.07
N TYR A 291 -10.19 20.63 8.72
CA TYR A 291 -8.91 20.48 8.03
C TYR A 291 -8.86 19.21 7.19
N PHE A 292 -9.12 18.02 7.75
CA PHE A 292 -8.96 16.75 7.03
C PHE A 292 -10.15 16.34 6.16
N GLY A 293 -11.33 16.93 6.36
CA GLY A 293 -12.54 16.60 5.62
C GLY A 293 -12.84 15.11 5.68
N SER A 294 -13.16 14.51 4.53
CA SER A 294 -13.51 13.08 4.44
C SER A 294 -12.38 12.12 4.81
N ALA A 295 -11.12 12.58 4.88
CA ALA A 295 -10.01 11.73 5.32
C ALA A 295 -10.13 11.35 6.81
N ALA A 296 -10.80 12.18 7.62
CA ALA A 296 -11.05 11.96 9.04
C ALA A 296 -12.27 11.06 9.34
N GLY A 297 -12.89 10.45 8.32
CA GLY A 297 -14.14 9.71 8.48
C GLY A 297 -15.35 10.62 8.57
N ALA A 298 -16.44 10.12 9.18
CA ALA A 298 -17.67 10.90 9.34
C ALA A 298 -17.47 12.04 10.38
N PRO A 299 -17.98 13.26 10.11
CA PRO A 299 -17.69 14.50 10.86
C PRO A 299 -18.21 14.59 12.31
N ASP A 300 -18.53 13.46 12.95
CA ASP A 300 -19.03 13.32 14.32
C ASP A 300 -18.51 12.04 15.00
N LYS A 301 -17.74 11.23 14.28
CA LYS A 301 -17.23 9.92 14.73
C LYS A 301 -15.72 9.94 14.89
N GLY A 302 -15.00 10.33 13.85
CA GLY A 302 -13.53 10.29 13.85
C GLY A 302 -12.94 8.88 13.87
N TRP A 303 -13.74 7.83 13.62
CA TRP A 303 -13.27 6.47 13.37
C TRP A 303 -13.68 5.97 11.99
N TYR A 304 -12.83 5.13 11.41
CA TYR A 304 -13.03 4.52 10.10
C TYR A 304 -12.05 3.37 9.90
N ALA A 305 -12.24 2.60 8.83
CA ALA A 305 -11.36 1.50 8.49
C ALA A 305 -11.09 1.45 6.98
N TYR A 306 -9.96 0.86 6.62
CA TYR A 306 -9.52 0.74 5.23
C TYR A 306 -8.63 -0.48 5.02
N ASP A 307 -8.52 -0.90 3.77
CA ASP A 307 -7.65 -2.01 3.37
C ASP A 307 -6.34 -1.46 2.82
N LEU A 308 -5.23 -1.92 3.39
CA LEU A 308 -3.87 -1.57 3.00
C LEU A 308 -3.09 -2.85 2.66
N GLY A 309 -2.87 -3.12 1.37
CA GLY A 309 -2.43 -4.45 0.94
C GLY A 309 -3.44 -5.52 1.34
N THR A 310 -2.98 -6.55 2.04
CA THR A 310 -3.80 -7.63 2.61
C THR A 310 -4.30 -7.32 4.04
N TRP A 311 -3.91 -6.19 4.62
CA TRP A 311 -4.25 -5.82 5.98
C TRP A 311 -5.60 -5.11 6.09
N ARG A 312 -6.30 -5.34 7.20
CA ARG A 312 -7.37 -4.46 7.67
C ARG A 312 -6.80 -3.46 8.66
N ILE A 313 -7.00 -2.16 8.40
CA ILE A 313 -6.53 -1.09 9.27
C ILE A 313 -7.71 -0.34 9.86
N TYR A 314 -7.68 -0.12 11.18
CA TYR A 314 -8.66 0.66 11.93
C TYR A 314 -8.06 1.95 12.48
N ALA A 315 -8.62 3.10 12.09
CA ALA A 315 -8.40 4.37 12.76
C ALA A 315 -9.54 4.55 13.77
N LEU A 316 -9.24 4.53 15.06
CA LEU A 316 -10.24 4.61 16.13
C LEU A 316 -10.13 5.95 16.86
N ASN A 317 -11.24 6.37 17.47
CA ASN A 317 -11.31 7.60 18.25
C ASN A 317 -11.39 7.29 19.73
N SER A 318 -10.30 7.55 20.45
CA SER A 318 -10.19 7.30 21.89
C SER A 318 -10.71 8.44 22.76
N ASN A 319 -11.35 9.47 22.19
CA ASN A 319 -11.97 10.56 22.95
C ASN A 319 -13.37 10.13 23.43
N CYS A 320 -13.43 9.08 24.24
CA CYS A 320 -14.63 8.30 24.53
C CYS A 320 -15.82 9.17 24.95
N ALA A 321 -15.60 10.15 25.83
CA ALA A 321 -16.65 11.08 26.28
C ALA A 321 -17.27 11.91 25.14
N ALA A 322 -16.50 12.24 24.11
CA ALA A 322 -16.95 13.05 22.99
C ALA A 322 -17.71 12.27 21.91
N VAL A 323 -17.62 10.93 21.92
CA VAL A 323 -18.07 10.09 20.79
C VAL A 323 -19.04 8.97 21.17
N GLY A 324 -19.71 9.12 22.32
CA GLY A 324 -20.71 8.16 22.80
C GLY A 324 -20.13 6.93 23.49
N GLY A 325 -18.90 7.04 24.00
CA GLY A 325 -18.20 6.00 24.75
C GLY A 325 -17.21 5.18 23.91
N CYS A 326 -16.45 4.34 24.61
CA CYS A 326 -15.60 3.29 24.04
C CYS A 326 -15.90 1.91 24.67
N ASP A 327 -16.98 1.83 25.46
CA ASP A 327 -17.41 0.64 26.18
C ASP A 327 -18.32 -0.28 25.36
N GLU A 328 -18.81 -1.35 25.99
CA GLU A 328 -19.71 -2.37 25.44
C GLU A 328 -20.97 -1.82 24.77
N GLY A 329 -21.48 -0.67 25.24
CA GLY A 329 -22.66 0.00 24.68
C GLY A 329 -22.32 1.03 23.61
N SER A 330 -21.04 1.30 23.36
CA SER A 330 -20.63 2.40 22.48
C SER A 330 -20.90 2.10 21.00
N PRO A 331 -21.36 3.11 20.22
CA PRO A 331 -21.54 2.98 18.78
C PRO A 331 -20.26 2.58 18.03
N GLN A 332 -19.10 3.03 18.52
CA GLN A 332 -17.80 2.72 17.92
C GLN A 332 -17.45 1.24 18.07
N LEU A 333 -17.58 0.68 19.28
CA LEU A 333 -17.26 -0.73 19.51
C LEU A 333 -18.24 -1.65 18.76
N ALA A 334 -19.52 -1.31 18.74
CA ALA A 334 -20.52 -2.04 17.95
C ALA A 334 -20.18 -2.03 16.45
N TRP A 335 -19.72 -0.88 15.92
CA TRP A 335 -19.26 -0.77 14.54
C TRP A 335 -17.99 -1.60 14.28
N LEU A 336 -17.01 -1.56 15.18
CA LEU A 336 -15.76 -2.30 15.08
C LEU A 336 -16.03 -3.81 15.00
N ARG A 337 -16.85 -4.35 15.92
CA ARG A 337 -17.32 -5.75 15.92
C ARG A 337 -17.95 -6.15 14.60
N ALA A 338 -18.88 -5.34 14.12
CA ALA A 338 -19.60 -5.63 12.88
C ALA A 338 -18.65 -5.65 11.67
N ASP A 339 -17.69 -4.73 11.61
CA ASP A 339 -16.75 -4.65 10.50
C ASP A 339 -15.70 -5.76 10.52
N LEU A 340 -15.15 -6.11 11.70
CA LEU A 340 -14.27 -7.26 11.89
C LEU A 340 -14.94 -8.56 11.46
N ALA A 341 -16.19 -8.78 11.87
CA ALA A 341 -16.95 -9.96 11.49
C ALA A 341 -17.27 -10.01 9.98
N ALA A 342 -17.57 -8.86 9.37
CA ALA A 342 -17.93 -8.78 7.95
C ALA A 342 -16.71 -8.83 7.01
N ARG A 343 -15.50 -8.53 7.50
CA ARG A 343 -14.28 -8.38 6.69
C ARG A 343 -13.07 -9.06 7.34
N PRO A 344 -13.10 -10.39 7.55
CA PRO A 344 -11.98 -11.09 8.15
C PRO A 344 -10.70 -10.92 7.31
N ARG A 345 -9.59 -10.67 7.99
CA ARG A 345 -8.23 -10.60 7.42
C ARG A 345 -7.28 -11.36 8.33
N ALA A 346 -6.27 -11.99 7.72
CA ALA A 346 -5.20 -12.65 8.45
C ALA A 346 -4.29 -11.67 9.19
N CYS A 347 -4.28 -10.39 8.79
CA CYS A 347 -3.52 -9.35 9.47
C CYS A 347 -4.41 -8.14 9.75
N VAL A 348 -4.41 -7.68 11.00
CA VAL A 348 -5.22 -6.55 11.48
C VAL A 348 -4.35 -5.60 12.31
N ALA A 349 -4.43 -4.31 11.97
CA ALA A 349 -3.78 -3.25 12.72
C ALA A 349 -4.78 -2.17 13.12
N ALA A 350 -4.53 -1.48 14.23
CA ALA A 350 -5.31 -0.33 14.65
C ALA A 350 -4.44 0.80 15.19
N TYR A 351 -4.94 2.04 15.11
CA TYR A 351 -4.31 3.18 15.75
C TYR A 351 -5.33 4.18 16.25
N TRP A 352 -4.99 4.86 17.34
CA TRP A 352 -5.77 5.92 18.00
C TRP A 352 -4.85 6.74 18.92
N HIS A 353 -5.41 7.59 19.77
CA HIS A 353 -4.62 8.50 20.61
C HIS A 353 -4.21 7.94 21.98
N HIS A 354 -5.16 7.72 22.90
CA HIS A 354 -4.85 7.36 24.29
C HIS A 354 -4.40 5.89 24.45
N PRO A 355 -3.20 5.60 24.98
CA PRO A 355 -2.65 4.25 25.08
C PRO A 355 -3.44 3.35 26.01
N ARG A 356 -3.70 2.09 25.61
CA ARG A 356 -4.20 1.08 26.56
C ARG A 356 -3.14 0.77 27.62
N PHE A 357 -1.88 0.67 27.20
CA PHE A 357 -0.71 0.50 28.06
C PHE A 357 0.34 1.57 27.79
N SER A 358 0.88 2.19 28.84
CA SER A 358 2.00 3.13 28.71
C SER A 358 2.76 3.25 30.03
N SER A 359 4.09 3.40 29.95
CA SER A 359 4.97 3.72 31.06
C SER A 359 5.22 5.24 31.21
N GLY A 360 4.66 6.05 30.32
CA GLY A 360 4.65 7.50 30.43
C GLY A 360 3.83 8.00 31.64
N PRO A 361 3.82 9.32 31.88
CA PRO A 361 3.15 9.92 33.02
C PRO A 361 1.62 9.77 32.99
N HIS A 362 1.00 9.65 31.80
CA HIS A 362 -0.45 9.41 31.69
C HIS A 362 -0.80 7.93 31.89
N GLY A 363 0.07 7.03 31.43
CA GLY A 363 0.02 5.62 31.78
C GLY A 363 -1.12 4.85 31.09
N ASN A 364 -1.57 3.76 31.71
CA ASN A 364 -2.63 2.92 31.14
C ASN A 364 -3.96 3.66 31.11
N ASN A 365 -4.63 3.70 29.95
CA ASN A 365 -6.01 4.16 29.84
C ASN A 365 -6.99 2.98 29.82
N MET A 366 -7.88 2.92 30.81
CA MET A 366 -8.88 1.85 30.93
C MET A 366 -10.13 2.10 30.09
N ASP A 367 -10.41 3.32 29.66
CA ASP A 367 -11.60 3.65 28.86
C ASP A 367 -11.55 2.97 27.48
N VAL A 368 -10.35 2.75 26.94
CA VAL A 368 -10.13 2.06 25.67
C VAL A 368 -9.94 0.54 25.81
N ALA A 369 -10.02 -0.01 27.03
CA ALA A 369 -9.83 -1.45 27.26
C ALA A 369 -10.80 -2.33 26.43
N PRO A 370 -12.08 -1.99 26.27
CA PRO A 370 -12.99 -2.78 25.44
C PRO A 370 -12.63 -2.77 23.95
N LEU A 371 -12.13 -1.64 23.42
CA LEU A 371 -11.63 -1.58 22.03
C LEU A 371 -10.41 -2.49 21.83
N PHE A 372 -9.45 -2.47 22.76
CA PHE A 372 -8.26 -3.32 22.71
C PHE A 372 -8.63 -4.81 22.86
N ALA A 373 -9.56 -5.13 23.75
CA ALA A 373 -10.03 -6.49 23.96
C ALA A 373 -10.73 -7.06 22.71
N GLU A 374 -11.53 -6.25 22.02
CA GLU A 374 -12.16 -6.64 20.76
C GLU A 374 -11.14 -6.90 19.65
N LEU A 375 -10.15 -6.01 19.50
CA LEU A 375 -9.07 -6.19 18.54
C LEU A 375 -8.28 -7.48 18.84
N HIS A 376 -7.94 -7.74 20.10
CA HIS A 376 -7.30 -8.98 20.52
C HIS A 376 -8.17 -10.20 20.19
N ALA A 377 -9.47 -10.17 20.52
CA ALA A 377 -10.38 -11.28 20.25
C ALA A 377 -10.52 -11.58 18.74
N ALA A 378 -10.36 -10.57 17.90
CA ALA A 378 -10.36 -10.71 16.45
C ALA A 378 -8.99 -11.05 15.85
N GLY A 379 -7.96 -11.30 16.68
CA GLY A 379 -6.61 -11.64 16.22
C GLY A 379 -5.83 -10.47 15.65
N ALA A 380 -5.98 -9.27 16.22
CA ALA A 380 -5.16 -8.13 15.81
C ALA A 380 -3.68 -8.29 16.19
N ASP A 381 -2.80 -7.78 15.34
CA ASP A 381 -1.36 -7.99 15.46
C ASP A 381 -0.67 -6.78 16.10
N VAL A 382 -1.13 -5.57 15.75
CA VAL A 382 -0.47 -4.33 16.13
C VAL A 382 -1.44 -3.18 16.43
N VAL A 383 -1.16 -2.46 17.50
CA VAL A 383 -1.83 -1.23 17.91
C VAL A 383 -0.80 -0.10 18.06
N MET A 384 -1.09 1.08 17.51
CA MET A 384 -0.25 2.28 17.65
C MET A 384 -1.00 3.42 18.33
N THR A 385 -0.39 4.05 19.32
CA THR A 385 -0.98 5.14 20.10
C THR A 385 -0.02 6.32 20.25
N GLY A 386 -0.48 7.42 20.85
CA GLY A 386 0.32 8.62 21.19
C GLY A 386 0.08 9.03 22.64
N HIS A 387 -0.22 10.32 22.86
CA HIS A 387 -0.64 10.95 24.12
C HIS A 387 0.45 11.04 25.19
N ASP A 388 1.10 9.92 25.51
CA ASP A 388 2.35 9.96 26.25
C ASP A 388 3.46 10.31 25.27
N HIS A 389 4.17 11.42 25.52
CA HIS A 389 5.17 11.96 24.61
C HIS A 389 6.51 11.20 24.74
N ASP A 390 6.49 9.93 24.39
CA ASP A 390 7.63 9.04 24.35
C ASP A 390 7.46 8.00 23.23
N TYR A 391 8.49 7.17 23.05
CA TYR A 391 8.35 5.93 22.29
C TYR A 391 8.48 4.74 23.22
N GLU A 392 7.52 3.84 23.13
CA GLU A 392 7.49 2.61 23.89
C GLU A 392 6.96 1.47 23.02
N ARG A 393 7.63 0.32 23.07
CA ARG A 393 7.16 -0.92 22.45
C ARG A 393 6.98 -1.99 23.52
N PHE A 394 5.80 -2.59 23.53
CA PHE A 394 5.46 -3.72 24.38
C PHE A 394 5.71 -5.04 23.66
N ALA A 395 5.94 -6.12 24.41
CA ALA A 395 5.87 -7.47 23.86
C ALA A 395 4.43 -7.81 23.46
N LEU A 396 4.22 -8.97 22.81
CA LEU A 396 2.86 -9.48 22.58
C LEU A 396 2.17 -9.67 23.93
N GLN A 397 0.97 -9.11 24.07
CA GLN A 397 0.24 -9.14 25.34
C GLN A 397 -1.26 -9.29 25.19
N SER A 398 -1.84 -9.89 26.22
CA SER A 398 -3.28 -9.99 26.41
C SER A 398 -3.92 -8.63 26.72
N PRO A 399 -5.25 -8.52 26.73
CA PRO A 399 -5.95 -7.27 27.10
C PRO A 399 -5.72 -6.81 28.55
N SER A 400 -5.19 -7.68 29.43
CA SER A 400 -4.77 -7.32 30.80
C SER A 400 -3.33 -6.82 30.88
N GLY A 401 -2.53 -6.94 29.81
CA GLY A 401 -1.12 -6.53 29.76
C GLY A 401 -0.15 -7.62 30.21
N GLU A 402 -0.62 -8.86 30.29
CA GLU A 402 0.21 -10.03 30.55
C GLU A 402 0.84 -10.52 29.23
N ALA A 403 2.06 -11.02 29.29
CA ALA A 403 2.74 -11.56 28.12
C ALA A 403 1.94 -12.74 27.52
N ASP A 404 1.67 -12.65 26.22
CA ASP A 404 0.96 -13.69 25.46
C ASP A 404 1.60 -13.83 24.09
N ALA A 405 2.48 -14.83 23.95
CA ALA A 405 3.21 -15.09 22.72
C ALA A 405 2.35 -15.72 21.61
N SER A 406 1.12 -16.14 21.91
CA SER A 406 0.29 -16.93 21.00
C SER A 406 -0.84 -16.13 20.35
N THR A 407 -1.47 -15.24 21.11
CA THR A 407 -2.60 -14.42 20.63
C THR A 407 -2.46 -12.94 20.98
N GLY A 408 -1.37 -12.57 21.65
CA GLY A 408 -1.18 -11.21 22.15
C GLY A 408 -1.03 -10.18 21.04
N VAL A 409 -1.47 -8.96 21.32
CA VAL A 409 -1.34 -7.80 20.41
C VAL A 409 -0.07 -7.03 20.77
N ARG A 410 0.73 -6.61 19.78
CA ARG A 410 1.85 -5.69 20.03
C ARG A 410 1.33 -4.25 20.11
N GLN A 411 1.61 -3.55 21.20
CA GLN A 411 1.33 -2.10 21.29
C GLN A 411 2.60 -1.26 21.15
N PHE A 412 2.50 -0.18 20.38
CA PHE A 412 3.47 0.91 20.33
C PHE A 412 2.84 2.21 20.87
N VAL A 413 3.56 2.93 21.71
CA VAL A 413 3.34 4.37 21.97
C VAL A 413 4.33 5.12 21.09
N VAL A 414 3.84 6.11 20.33
CA VAL A 414 4.61 6.88 19.35
C VAL A 414 4.26 8.37 19.47
N GLY A 415 4.31 8.91 20.69
CA GLY A 415 4.09 10.34 20.96
C GLY A 415 5.34 11.20 20.71
N THR A 416 6.06 10.87 19.64
CA THR A 416 7.38 11.43 19.32
C THR A 416 7.32 12.47 18.19
N GLY A 417 6.13 12.98 17.88
CA GLY A 417 5.87 13.78 16.69
C GLY A 417 6.47 15.18 16.72
N GLY A 418 6.61 15.79 17.89
CA GLY A 418 7.28 17.08 18.01
C GLY A 418 6.96 17.88 19.27
N ASN A 419 5.88 17.58 19.99
CA ASN A 419 5.41 18.42 21.08
C ASN A 419 6.07 18.13 22.45
N GLY A 420 7.41 18.01 22.48
CA GLY A 420 8.20 17.90 23.71
C GLY A 420 8.06 16.54 24.39
N LEU A 421 9.18 15.91 24.78
CA LEU A 421 9.14 14.55 25.33
C LEU A 421 8.92 14.55 26.85
N TYR A 422 8.19 13.57 27.36
CA TYR A 422 7.86 13.46 28.78
C TYR A 422 8.91 12.68 29.59
N PRO A 423 9.07 12.98 30.89
CA PRO A 423 9.75 12.06 31.80
C PRO A 423 8.92 10.80 32.01
N TRP A 424 9.55 9.72 32.46
CA TRP A 424 8.86 8.45 32.70
C TRP A 424 7.95 8.48 33.94
N GLY A 425 6.85 7.74 33.85
CA GLY A 425 6.01 7.35 34.98
C GLY A 425 6.42 5.98 35.54
N THR A 426 5.43 5.12 35.80
CA THR A 426 5.67 3.76 36.28
C THR A 426 5.85 2.79 35.13
N PHE A 427 7.03 2.18 35.04
CA PHE A 427 7.34 1.15 34.05
C PHE A 427 6.39 -0.04 34.12
N LYS A 428 5.85 -0.42 32.96
CA LYS A 428 4.94 -1.55 32.82
C LYS A 428 5.71 -2.87 32.64
N PRO A 429 5.23 -3.98 33.23
CA PRO A 429 5.97 -5.25 33.24
C PRO A 429 6.35 -5.81 31.86
N ASN A 430 5.51 -5.63 30.85
CA ASN A 430 5.71 -6.19 29.51
C ASN A 430 6.22 -5.17 28.47
N SER A 431 6.73 -4.04 28.94
CA SER A 431 7.38 -3.04 28.10
C SER A 431 8.82 -3.45 27.79
N GLU A 432 9.13 -3.65 26.51
CA GLU A 432 10.41 -4.19 26.02
C GLU A 432 11.40 -3.07 25.72
N ILE A 433 10.95 -2.01 25.05
CA ILE A 433 11.79 -0.90 24.59
C ILE A 433 11.11 0.41 24.95
N ARG A 434 11.89 1.37 25.44
CA ARG A 434 11.45 2.70 25.87
C ARG A 434 12.51 3.74 25.52
N GLN A 435 12.09 4.90 25.05
CA GLN A 435 12.94 6.09 24.90
C GLN A 435 12.12 7.37 24.98
N ASN A 436 12.72 8.42 25.54
CA ASN A 436 12.11 9.75 25.65
C ASN A 436 13.14 10.86 25.37
N THR A 437 14.11 10.58 24.50
CA THR A 437 15.23 11.51 24.20
C THR A 437 15.33 11.89 22.73
N SER A 438 14.68 11.15 21.83
CA SER A 438 14.68 11.38 20.39
C SER A 438 13.26 11.53 19.85
N PHE A 439 13.03 12.60 19.09
CA PHE A 439 11.86 12.68 18.22
C PHE A 439 12.04 11.77 17.00
N GLY A 440 10.93 11.35 16.39
CA GLY A 440 10.97 10.45 15.25
C GLY A 440 9.59 9.93 14.88
N VAL A 441 9.57 9.01 13.92
CA VAL A 441 8.36 8.36 13.43
C VAL A 441 8.54 6.84 13.43
N LEU A 442 7.47 6.11 13.67
CA LEU A 442 7.42 4.66 13.48
C LEU A 442 7.10 4.38 12.02
N GLU A 443 7.88 3.52 11.37
CA GLU A 443 7.57 2.94 10.06
C GLU A 443 7.24 1.45 10.23
N LEU A 444 6.13 1.01 9.65
CA LEU A 444 5.71 -0.38 9.54
C LEU A 444 5.59 -0.79 8.08
N THR A 445 6.33 -1.82 7.68
CA THR A 445 6.14 -2.49 6.39
C THR A 445 5.14 -3.62 6.58
N MET A 446 3.97 -3.48 5.98
CA MET A 446 2.76 -4.30 6.17
C MET A 446 2.73 -5.44 5.14
N ARG A 447 3.52 -6.49 5.39
CA ARG A 447 3.68 -7.64 4.49
C ARG A 447 2.47 -8.56 4.50
N SER A 448 2.36 -9.44 3.50
CA SER A 448 1.34 -10.50 3.55
C SER A 448 1.66 -11.53 4.64
N GLY A 449 0.91 -11.50 5.76
CA GLY A 449 1.09 -12.45 6.88
C GLY A 449 2.17 -12.07 7.89
N ALA A 450 2.77 -10.89 7.76
CA ALA A 450 3.81 -10.42 8.67
C ALA A 450 3.98 -8.90 8.59
N TYR A 451 4.68 -8.30 9.55
CA TYR A 451 5.08 -6.90 9.49
C TYR A 451 6.52 -6.74 9.96
N ASP A 452 7.18 -5.72 9.42
CA ASP A 452 8.46 -5.23 9.91
C ASP A 452 8.26 -3.85 10.50
N TRP A 453 8.98 -3.52 11.57
CA TRP A 453 8.97 -2.17 12.14
C TRP A 453 10.37 -1.60 12.19
N ARG A 454 10.44 -0.27 12.10
CA ARG A 454 11.61 0.51 12.48
C ARG A 454 11.22 1.88 13.01
N PHE A 455 11.91 2.34 14.04
CA PHE A 455 11.86 3.72 14.47
C PHE A 455 12.87 4.55 13.68
N LEU A 456 12.40 5.64 13.07
CA LEU A 456 13.21 6.60 12.33
C LEU A 456 13.40 7.85 13.19
N PRO A 457 14.59 8.03 13.82
CA PRO A 457 14.87 9.24 14.57
C PRO A 457 15.08 10.45 13.64
N VAL A 458 14.79 11.65 14.13
CA VAL A 458 15.22 12.89 13.47
C VAL A 458 16.75 12.96 13.40
N ALA A 459 17.29 13.76 12.49
CA ALA A 459 18.74 13.94 12.36
C ALA A 459 19.39 14.34 13.70
N GLY A 460 20.45 13.64 14.08
CA GLY A 460 21.13 13.81 15.38
C GLY A 460 20.54 12.98 16.53
N GLY A 461 19.36 12.38 16.36
CA GLY A 461 18.81 11.38 17.27
C GLY A 461 19.58 10.06 17.15
N MET A 462 19.90 9.44 18.27
CA MET A 462 20.71 8.20 18.32
C MET A 462 19.89 6.94 18.56
N PHE A 463 18.63 7.08 18.98
CA PHE A 463 17.79 5.93 19.27
C PHE A 463 17.31 5.26 17.99
N THR A 464 17.39 3.93 17.95
CA THR A 464 16.81 3.10 16.92
C THR A 464 16.15 1.89 17.57
N ASP A 465 15.06 1.42 16.97
CA ASP A 465 14.43 0.14 17.29
C ASP A 465 13.93 -0.46 15.97
N SER A 466 14.03 -1.76 15.82
CA SER A 466 13.53 -2.44 14.62
C SER A 466 13.30 -3.92 14.89
N GLY A 467 12.46 -4.54 14.07
CA GLY A 467 12.21 -5.97 14.15
C GLY A 467 11.17 -6.43 13.15
N THR A 468 10.78 -7.69 13.31
CA THR A 468 9.82 -8.37 12.44
C THR A 468 8.94 -9.31 13.25
N ALA A 469 7.68 -9.47 12.85
CA ALA A 469 6.75 -10.41 13.45
C ALA A 469 5.75 -10.93 12.40
N THR A 470 5.28 -12.16 12.58
CA THR A 470 4.19 -12.74 11.79
C THR A 470 2.84 -12.31 12.35
N CYS A 471 1.82 -12.23 11.50
CA CYS A 471 0.46 -12.10 11.96
C CYS A 471 -0.05 -13.42 12.55
N HIS A 472 -1.13 -13.36 13.33
CA HIS A 472 -1.79 -14.53 13.95
C HIS A 472 -2.40 -15.53 12.96
#